data_AF-A0AAD5F643-F1
#
_entry.id   AF-A0AAD5F643-F1
#
_cell.length_a   1.000
_cell.length_b   1.000
_cell.length_c   1.000
_cell.angle_alpha   90.00
_cell.angle_beta   90.00
_cell.angle_gamma   90.00
#
_symmetry.space_group_name_H-M   'P 1'
#
loop_
_entity.id
_entity.type
_entity.pdbx_description
1 polymer ?
#
loop_
_entity_poly.entity_id
_entity_poly.type
_entity_poly.pdbx_seq_one_letter_code
_entity_poly.pdbx_strand_id
1 'polypeptide(L)'
;MESPKPYGRSNPLLSLSTFIHQNCLQLGAELSSRLEDTKRLAGTLAGNLAPAARRRMYSAPVAPPFAWLSQNNHALAATISSDHVAKSLAGTAVYTVSNSNNEFVLISDPNEAKSIGLLCFRHEDAEAFLAQVRSRRELRSAAKVVPITLDQVYMLKVEGIAFRFLPDPVQIRNALEFKSADRSAFDGVPVFQSDLLVMKKKNKRYCPIYFTKEDIEKELSKVSRVSRGPGVSQHIMVGSLEDVLRKMELSEKNSGWEDLIFIPPGKSYSQHIQDVVKA
;
A
#
# COMPACT_ATOMS: atom_id res chain seq x y z
N MET A 1 2.70 4.95 -71.01
CA MET A 1 3.56 4.29 -70.00
C MET A 1 4.70 5.24 -69.70
N GLU A 2 5.01 5.71 -68.50
CA GLU A 2 4.58 5.43 -67.12
C GLU A 2 4.93 6.68 -66.27
N SER A 3 4.14 6.93 -65.22
CA SER A 3 4.34 8.00 -64.22
C SER A 3 5.37 7.62 -63.13
N PRO A 4 5.98 8.58 -62.41
CA PRO A 4 7.04 8.31 -61.45
C PRO A 4 6.52 7.86 -60.06
N LYS A 5 7.27 6.97 -59.40
CA LYS A 5 7.04 6.46 -58.03
C LYS A 5 7.51 7.48 -56.96
N PRO A 6 6.80 7.63 -55.81
CA PRO A 6 7.22 8.51 -54.73
C PRO A 6 8.15 7.81 -53.71
N TYR A 7 9.05 8.62 -53.13
CA TYR A 7 9.99 8.29 -52.06
C TYR A 7 9.30 7.83 -50.77
N GLY A 8 9.88 6.80 -50.13
CA GLY A 8 9.42 6.26 -48.86
C GLY A 8 9.68 7.19 -47.67
N ARG A 9 8.63 7.37 -46.85
CA ARG A 9 8.66 8.05 -45.54
C ARG A 9 9.61 7.35 -44.56
N SER A 10 10.55 8.09 -44.01
CA SER A 10 11.29 7.72 -42.78
C SER A 10 10.39 7.90 -41.55
N ASN A 11 10.21 6.85 -40.75
CA ASN A 11 9.43 6.87 -39.51
C ASN A 11 10.23 7.54 -38.36
N PRO A 12 9.69 8.56 -37.68
CA PRO A 12 10.39 9.26 -36.59
C PRO A 12 10.44 8.47 -35.27
N LEU A 13 9.76 7.33 -35.18
CA LEU A 13 9.62 6.52 -33.96
C LEU A 13 10.85 5.66 -33.64
N LEU A 14 11.72 5.40 -34.61
CA LEU A 14 12.94 4.63 -34.37
C LEU A 14 14.05 5.48 -33.76
N SER A 15 13.96 6.81 -33.83
CA SER A 15 14.97 7.72 -33.26
C SER A 15 14.77 8.00 -31.76
N LEU A 16 13.59 7.72 -31.21
CA LEU A 16 13.28 7.85 -29.78
C LEU A 16 13.69 6.60 -28.98
N SER A 17 13.71 5.44 -29.64
CA SER A 17 14.04 4.14 -29.03
C SER A 17 15.51 4.04 -28.62
N THR A 18 16.44 4.63 -29.36
CA THR A 18 17.88 4.53 -29.09
C THR A 18 18.39 5.60 -28.14
N PHE A 19 17.70 6.73 -27.99
CA PHE A 19 18.12 7.82 -27.08
C PHE A 19 17.75 7.54 -25.61
N ILE A 20 16.62 6.88 -25.36
CA ILE A 20 16.20 6.47 -24.00
C ILE A 20 17.12 5.37 -23.43
N HIS A 21 17.80 4.62 -24.30
CA HIS A 21 18.62 3.47 -23.91
C HIS A 21 19.93 3.86 -23.19
N GLN A 22 20.51 5.04 -23.48
CA GLN A 22 21.78 5.46 -22.86
C GLN A 22 21.61 6.17 -21.50
N ASN A 23 20.48 6.83 -21.24
CA ASN A 23 20.30 7.63 -20.02
C ASN A 23 19.63 6.90 -18.85
N CYS A 24 18.98 5.75 -19.08
CA CYS A 24 18.37 4.97 -17.99
C CYS A 24 19.38 4.16 -17.16
N LEU A 25 20.60 3.93 -17.66
CA LEU A 25 21.66 3.28 -16.88
C LEU A 25 22.14 4.12 -15.70
N GLN A 26 22.01 5.45 -15.77
CA GLN A 26 22.46 6.36 -14.71
C GLN A 26 21.40 6.55 -13.60
N LEU A 27 20.11 6.50 -13.95
CA LEU A 27 19.00 6.64 -12.99
C LEU A 27 18.81 5.40 -12.10
N GLY A 28 19.07 4.21 -12.63
CA GLY A 28 19.09 2.98 -11.83
C GLY A 28 20.30 2.91 -10.88
N ALA A 29 21.45 3.40 -11.33
CA ALA A 29 22.69 3.37 -10.54
C ALA A 29 22.65 4.32 -9.33
N GLU A 30 22.02 5.49 -9.44
CA GLU A 30 22.00 6.50 -8.36
C GLU A 30 20.97 6.18 -7.24
N LEU A 31 19.86 5.53 -7.58
CA LEU A 31 18.92 4.99 -6.58
C LEU A 31 19.47 3.71 -5.93
N SER A 32 20.17 2.87 -6.70
CA SER A 32 20.81 1.67 -6.15
C SER A 32 22.02 2.00 -5.28
N SER A 33 22.75 3.09 -5.54
CA SER A 33 23.89 3.51 -4.70
C SER A 33 23.42 4.03 -3.34
N ARG A 34 22.32 4.78 -3.27
CA ARG A 34 21.75 5.21 -1.97
C ARG A 34 21.18 4.05 -1.15
N LEU A 35 20.71 2.98 -1.80
CA LEU A 35 20.23 1.77 -1.14
C LEU A 35 21.39 0.87 -0.65
N GLU A 36 22.49 0.77 -1.41
CA GLU A 36 23.67 -0.03 -1.04
C GLU A 36 24.64 0.67 -0.06
N ASP A 37 24.72 2.01 -0.06
CA ASP A 37 25.54 2.76 0.91
C ASP A 37 25.04 2.59 2.35
N THR A 38 23.75 2.32 2.53
CA THR A 38 23.16 2.01 3.84
C THR A 38 23.51 0.59 4.33
N LYS A 39 23.98 -0.28 3.44
CA LYS A 39 24.28 -1.69 3.71
C LYS A 39 25.75 -1.92 4.09
N ARG A 40 26.68 -1.06 3.65
CA ARG A 40 28.13 -1.21 3.89
C ARG A 40 28.64 -0.66 5.23
N LEU A 41 27.88 0.18 5.93
CA LEU A 41 28.27 0.71 7.24
C LEU A 41 27.96 -0.23 8.43
N ALA A 42 27.29 -1.36 8.20
CA ALA A 42 26.96 -2.34 9.24
C ALA A 42 27.81 -3.63 9.18
N GLY A 43 28.87 -3.65 8.36
CA GLY A 43 29.64 -4.86 8.04
C GLY A 43 30.89 -5.12 8.89
N THR A 44 31.16 -4.38 9.96
CA THR A 44 32.44 -4.51 10.67
C THR A 44 32.30 -4.35 12.17
N LEU A 45 31.56 -5.25 12.83
CA LEU A 45 31.81 -5.69 14.21
C LEU A 45 31.11 -7.05 14.46
N ALA A 46 31.56 -8.09 13.77
CA ALA A 46 31.23 -9.47 14.12
C ALA A 46 32.43 -10.08 14.87
N GLY A 47 32.30 -10.21 16.19
CA GLY A 47 33.31 -10.82 17.04
C GLY A 47 32.66 -11.56 18.20
N ASN A 48 32.53 -12.89 18.03
CA ASN A 48 32.54 -13.93 19.05
C ASN A 48 31.44 -13.94 20.13
N LEU A 49 30.56 -14.96 20.10
CA LEU A 49 30.45 -16.00 21.15
C LEU A 49 29.34 -17.04 20.83
N ALA A 50 29.56 -18.24 21.36
CA ALA A 50 29.02 -19.55 20.99
C ALA A 50 27.57 -19.85 21.51
N PRO A 51 26.97 -21.02 21.16
CA PRO A 51 25.52 -21.24 21.18
C PRO A 51 25.01 -21.92 22.47
N ALA A 52 23.76 -21.66 22.85
CA ALA A 52 23.06 -22.42 23.87
C ALA A 52 21.68 -22.88 23.37
N ALA A 53 21.49 -24.19 23.44
CA ALA A 53 20.30 -24.93 23.04
C ALA A 53 19.02 -24.49 23.78
N ARG A 54 17.86 -24.67 23.13
CA ARG A 54 16.64 -25.20 23.79
C ARG A 54 15.50 -25.55 22.81
N ARG A 55 15.15 -26.84 22.87
CA ARG A 55 13.79 -27.42 23.02
C ARG A 55 12.72 -27.07 21.98
N ARG A 56 12.41 -28.09 21.15
CA ARG A 56 11.11 -28.26 20.48
C ARG A 56 9.99 -28.29 21.52
N MET A 57 9.02 -27.42 21.37
CA MET A 57 7.66 -27.63 21.85
C MET A 57 6.72 -27.55 20.66
N TYR A 58 5.92 -28.61 20.50
CA TYR A 58 4.82 -28.68 19.55
C TYR A 58 3.78 -27.60 19.90
N SER A 59 3.48 -26.69 18.97
CA SER A 59 2.32 -25.80 19.10
C SER A 59 1.21 -26.25 18.14
N ALA A 60 0.02 -26.41 18.70
CA ALA A 60 -1.26 -26.53 17.99
C ALA A 60 -1.49 -25.30 17.07
N PRO A 61 -2.39 -25.38 16.06
CA PRO A 61 -2.47 -24.38 15.01
C PRO A 61 -3.06 -23.07 15.55
N VAL A 62 -2.29 -21.99 15.44
CA VAL A 62 -2.70 -20.63 15.76
C VAL A 62 -3.58 -20.12 14.61
N ALA A 63 -4.86 -19.85 14.89
CA ALA A 63 -5.76 -19.17 13.95
C ALA A 63 -5.37 -17.67 13.80
N PRO A 64 -5.62 -17.03 12.63
CA PRO A 64 -5.06 -15.71 12.34
C PRO A 64 -5.82 -14.57 13.06
N PRO A 65 -5.10 -13.55 13.57
CA PRO A 65 -5.64 -12.47 14.41
C PRO A 65 -6.55 -11.47 13.69
N PHE A 66 -6.62 -11.50 12.36
CA PHE A 66 -7.41 -10.55 11.57
C PHE A 66 -8.88 -10.97 11.35
N ALA A 67 -9.26 -12.19 11.72
CA ALA A 67 -10.52 -12.82 11.28
C ALA A 67 -11.42 -13.34 12.43
N TRP A 68 -11.21 -12.96 13.69
CA TRP A 68 -11.87 -13.69 14.79
C TRP A 68 -13.23 -13.16 15.27
N LEU A 69 -14.08 -14.16 15.55
CA LEU A 69 -15.39 -14.20 16.21
C LEU A 69 -16.64 -13.90 15.36
N SER A 70 -16.95 -14.83 14.45
CA SER A 70 -18.33 -15.24 14.18
C SER A 70 -18.38 -16.78 14.01
N GLN A 71 -18.76 -17.50 15.07
CA GLN A 71 -19.26 -18.87 14.92
C GLN A 71 -20.74 -18.78 14.59
N ASN A 72 -21.13 -19.13 13.35
CA ASN A 72 -22.20 -20.09 13.09
C ASN A 72 -22.49 -20.27 11.59
N ASN A 73 -22.65 -21.56 11.24
CA ASN A 73 -23.35 -22.18 10.11
C ASN A 73 -22.78 -22.04 8.69
N HIS A 74 -22.35 -23.20 8.18
CA HIS A 74 -21.95 -23.49 6.80
C HIS A 74 -23.10 -23.30 5.81
N ALA A 75 -22.86 -22.51 4.76
CA ALA A 75 -23.60 -22.56 3.50
C ALA A 75 -22.72 -22.01 2.36
N LEU A 76 -22.54 -22.84 1.33
CA LEU A 76 -22.00 -22.59 -0.02
C LEU A 76 -21.23 -21.26 -0.19
N ALA A 77 -19.90 -21.37 -0.14
CA ALA A 77 -18.96 -20.25 -0.10
C ALA A 77 -18.95 -19.42 -1.39
N ALA A 78 -19.81 -18.41 -1.44
CA ALA A 78 -19.52 -17.24 -2.25
C ALA A 78 -18.42 -16.45 -1.52
N THR A 79 -17.33 -16.15 -2.22
CA THR A 79 -16.29 -15.24 -1.73
C THR A 79 -16.86 -13.83 -1.58
N ILE A 80 -16.15 -12.98 -0.82
CA ILE A 80 -16.49 -11.56 -0.73
C ILE A 80 -16.35 -10.94 -2.13
N SER A 81 -17.40 -10.24 -2.59
CA SER A 81 -17.40 -9.62 -3.92
C SER A 81 -16.39 -8.48 -4.00
N SER A 82 -15.75 -8.30 -5.16
CA SER A 82 -14.84 -7.16 -5.42
C SER A 82 -15.46 -5.81 -5.08
N ASP A 83 -16.75 -5.62 -5.37
CA ASP A 83 -17.47 -4.38 -5.09
C ASP A 83 -17.56 -4.08 -3.59
N HIS A 84 -17.58 -5.12 -2.75
CA HIS A 84 -17.59 -4.95 -1.30
C HIS A 84 -16.21 -4.48 -0.80
N VAL A 85 -15.13 -5.05 -1.34
CA VAL A 85 -13.76 -4.62 -1.03
C VAL A 85 -13.51 -3.19 -1.52
N ALA A 86 -13.95 -2.86 -2.73
CA ALA A 86 -13.86 -1.49 -3.24
C ALA A 86 -14.63 -0.51 -2.32
N LYS A 87 -15.85 -0.86 -1.90
CA LYS A 87 -16.63 -0.01 -0.98
C LYS A 87 -15.95 0.19 0.38
N SER A 88 -15.23 -0.79 0.93
CA SER A 88 -14.54 -0.62 2.21
C SER A 88 -13.32 0.31 2.12
N LEU A 89 -12.74 0.47 0.92
CA LEU A 89 -11.64 1.39 0.62
C LEU A 89 -12.08 2.81 0.30
N ALA A 90 -13.40 3.03 0.13
CA ALA A 90 -13.95 4.29 -0.33
C ALA A 90 -13.57 5.46 0.58
N GLY A 91 -13.13 6.56 -0.03
CA GLY A 91 -12.81 7.80 0.66
C GLY A 91 -11.41 7.89 1.26
N THR A 92 -10.58 6.87 1.11
CA THR A 92 -9.12 6.98 1.35
C THR A 92 -8.45 7.47 0.07
N ALA A 93 -7.83 8.65 0.13
CA ALA A 93 -7.09 9.22 -1.00
C ALA A 93 -5.62 8.79 -0.99
N VAL A 94 -5.10 8.50 -2.18
CA VAL A 94 -3.68 8.41 -2.51
C VAL A 94 -3.38 9.39 -3.62
N TYR A 95 -2.10 9.73 -3.81
CA TYR A 95 -1.66 10.76 -4.73
C TYR A 95 -0.83 10.16 -5.85
N THR A 96 -1.09 10.60 -7.07
CA THR A 96 -0.32 10.20 -8.23
C THR A 96 -0.04 11.40 -9.11
N VAL A 97 0.93 11.28 -10.00
CA VAL A 97 1.28 12.35 -10.94
C VAL A 97 0.62 12.04 -12.27
N SER A 98 -0.16 12.99 -12.78
CA SER A 98 -0.77 12.90 -14.10
C SER A 98 -0.22 13.96 -15.03
N ASN A 99 -0.30 13.72 -16.34
CA ASN A 99 -0.07 14.76 -17.35
C ASN A 99 -1.29 15.71 -17.48
N SER A 100 -1.26 16.62 -18.47
CA SER A 100 -2.37 17.54 -18.76
C SER A 100 -3.66 16.85 -19.21
N ASN A 101 -3.55 15.65 -19.76
CA ASN A 101 -4.68 14.84 -20.21
C ASN A 101 -5.27 14.00 -19.08
N ASN A 102 -4.80 14.19 -17.84
CA ASN A 102 -5.14 13.38 -16.67
C ASN A 102 -4.75 11.90 -16.81
N GLU A 103 -3.76 11.58 -17.64
CA GLU A 103 -3.20 10.22 -17.74
C GLU A 103 -2.07 10.06 -16.73
N PHE A 104 -1.96 8.87 -16.13
CA PHE A 104 -0.89 8.59 -15.16
C PHE A 104 0.48 8.65 -15.81
N VAL A 105 1.42 9.29 -15.11
CA VAL A 105 2.83 9.22 -15.47
C VAL A 105 3.36 7.85 -15.03
N LEU A 106 3.90 7.10 -15.99
CA LEU A 106 4.41 5.75 -15.79
C LEU A 106 5.94 5.72 -15.86
N ILE A 107 6.54 4.80 -15.13
CA ILE A 107 7.96 4.50 -15.13
C ILE A 107 8.16 3.17 -15.85
N SER A 108 8.95 3.13 -16.92
CA SER A 108 9.31 1.87 -17.55
C SER A 108 10.14 1.02 -16.60
N ASP A 109 9.70 -0.20 -16.29
CA ASP A 109 10.53 -1.16 -15.56
C ASP A 109 11.55 -1.77 -16.55
N PRO A 110 12.86 -1.72 -16.27
CA PRO A 110 13.87 -2.35 -17.13
C PRO A 110 13.86 -3.88 -17.05
N ASN A 111 13.30 -4.47 -15.99
CA ASN A 111 13.31 -5.91 -15.73
C ASN A 111 11.99 -6.59 -16.07
N GLU A 112 10.87 -5.93 -15.83
CA GLU A 112 9.54 -6.39 -16.23
C GLU A 112 9.10 -5.62 -17.48
N ALA A 113 8.55 -6.29 -18.50
CA ALA A 113 8.01 -5.61 -19.70
C ALA A 113 6.75 -4.76 -19.41
N LYS A 114 6.51 -4.38 -18.15
CA LYS A 114 5.37 -3.61 -17.64
C LYS A 114 5.82 -2.21 -17.26
N SER A 115 4.92 -1.25 -17.47
CA SER A 115 5.10 0.11 -16.97
C SER A 115 4.61 0.21 -15.52
N ILE A 116 5.26 0.99 -14.68
CA ILE A 116 4.91 1.15 -13.26
C ILE A 116 4.23 2.49 -13.04
N GLY A 117 3.03 2.48 -12.45
CA GLY A 117 2.39 3.67 -11.91
C GLY A 117 2.65 3.80 -10.41
N LEU A 118 3.05 4.97 -9.92
CA LEU A 118 3.27 5.22 -8.50
C LEU A 118 2.03 5.84 -7.84
N LEU A 119 1.70 5.33 -6.65
CA LEU A 119 0.60 5.78 -5.81
C LEU A 119 1.12 6.11 -4.41
N CYS A 120 1.24 7.38 -4.09
CA CYS A 120 1.85 7.86 -2.85
C CYS A 120 0.80 8.08 -1.77
N PHE A 121 1.03 7.57 -0.56
CA PHE A 121 0.17 7.86 0.59
C PHE A 121 0.37 9.29 1.13
N ARG A 122 1.49 9.93 0.79
CA ARG A 122 1.80 11.32 1.14
C ARG A 122 1.82 12.21 -0.08
N HIS A 123 1.21 13.39 0.08
CA HIS A 123 1.19 14.40 -0.97
C HIS A 123 2.60 14.93 -1.28
N GLU A 124 3.42 15.14 -0.24
CA GLU A 124 4.80 15.63 -0.41
C GLU A 124 5.66 14.68 -1.25
N ASP A 125 5.46 13.37 -1.11
CA ASP A 125 6.19 12.37 -1.87
C ASP A 125 5.76 12.38 -3.36
N ALA A 126 4.48 12.60 -3.64
CA ALA A 126 3.99 12.80 -5.00
C ALA A 126 4.49 14.11 -5.62
N GLU A 127 4.59 15.19 -4.85
CA GLU A 127 5.17 16.47 -5.30
C GLU A 127 6.68 16.33 -5.58
N ALA A 128 7.41 15.57 -4.75
CA ALA A 128 8.82 15.27 -5.01
C ALA A 128 8.99 14.48 -6.31
N PHE A 129 8.14 13.48 -6.55
CA PHE A 129 8.11 12.75 -7.81
C PHE A 129 7.76 13.68 -9.00
N LEU A 130 6.80 14.58 -8.82
CA LEU A 130 6.46 15.59 -9.84
C LEU A 130 7.63 16.52 -10.17
N ALA A 131 8.40 16.95 -9.17
CA ALA A 131 9.60 17.76 -9.39
C ALA A 131 10.64 17.00 -10.23
N GLN A 132 10.80 15.69 -9.99
CA GLN A 132 11.66 14.83 -10.78
C GLN A 132 11.14 14.64 -12.22
N VAL A 133 9.82 14.55 -12.41
CA VAL A 133 9.21 14.47 -13.74
C VAL A 133 9.43 15.77 -14.52
N ARG A 134 9.26 16.92 -13.87
CA ARG A 134 9.43 18.26 -14.47
C ARG A 134 10.88 18.59 -14.84
N SER A 135 11.86 18.00 -14.15
CA SER A 135 13.27 18.20 -14.49
C SER A 135 13.65 17.56 -15.84
N ARG A 136 12.87 16.58 -16.31
CA ARG A 136 13.06 15.91 -17.62
C ARG A 136 12.51 16.77 -18.75
N ARG A 137 13.26 16.85 -19.86
CA ARG A 137 13.02 17.81 -20.96
C ARG A 137 11.67 17.61 -21.66
N GLU A 138 11.11 16.40 -21.63
CA GLU A 138 9.90 16.04 -22.36
C GLU A 138 8.57 16.37 -21.63
N LEU A 139 8.59 16.60 -20.30
CA LEU A 139 7.37 16.74 -19.46
C LEU A 139 7.27 18.11 -18.76
N ARG A 140 7.97 19.11 -19.30
CA ARG A 140 8.34 20.37 -18.61
C ARG A 140 7.24 21.29 -18.11
N SER A 141 5.95 21.15 -18.44
CA SER A 141 4.94 22.12 -17.95
C SER A 141 3.53 21.62 -17.66
N ALA A 142 3.20 20.35 -17.92
CA ALA A 142 1.80 19.88 -17.89
C ALA A 142 1.48 18.91 -16.75
N ALA A 143 2.50 18.39 -16.05
CA ALA A 143 2.28 17.40 -15.01
C ALA A 143 1.80 18.04 -13.70
N LYS A 144 0.89 17.37 -13.01
CA LYS A 144 0.29 17.78 -11.73
C LYS A 144 0.05 16.58 -10.82
N VAL A 145 0.05 16.80 -9.51
CA VAL A 145 -0.39 15.80 -8.55
C VAL A 145 -1.92 15.77 -8.56
N VAL A 146 -2.48 14.56 -8.63
CA VAL A 146 -3.92 14.31 -8.62
C VAL A 146 -4.23 13.33 -7.48
N PRO A 147 -5.20 13.66 -6.60
CA PRO A 147 -5.72 12.68 -5.66
C PRO A 147 -6.61 11.68 -6.39
N ILE A 148 -6.42 10.39 -6.09
CA ILE A 148 -7.26 9.28 -6.52
C ILE A 148 -7.63 8.45 -5.29
N THR A 149 -8.83 7.86 -5.27
CA THR A 149 -9.24 7.07 -4.11
C THR A 149 -8.83 5.59 -4.25
N LEU A 150 -8.58 4.93 -3.12
CA LEU A 150 -8.16 3.52 -3.11
C LEU A 150 -9.19 2.58 -3.74
N ASP A 151 -10.49 2.87 -3.62
CA ASP A 151 -11.54 2.11 -4.29
C ASP A 151 -11.44 2.19 -5.82
N GLN A 152 -11.12 3.37 -6.35
CA GLN A 152 -10.90 3.57 -7.77
C GLN A 152 -9.66 2.80 -8.23
N VAL A 153 -8.54 2.96 -7.50
CA VAL A 153 -7.29 2.25 -7.78
C VAL A 153 -7.48 0.74 -7.78
N TYR A 154 -8.19 0.20 -6.78
CA TYR A 154 -8.45 -1.23 -6.66
C TYR A 154 -9.22 -1.77 -7.86
N MET A 155 -10.14 -0.98 -8.43
CA MET A 155 -10.91 -1.34 -9.62
C MET A 155 -10.16 -1.09 -10.94
N LEU A 156 -9.03 -0.37 -10.94
CA LEU A 156 -8.22 -0.14 -12.13
C LEU A 156 -7.47 -1.41 -12.53
N LYS A 157 -8.05 -2.13 -13.50
CA LYS A 157 -7.37 -3.23 -14.19
C LYS A 157 -6.89 -2.74 -15.55
N VAL A 158 -5.58 -2.50 -15.65
CA VAL A 158 -4.92 -2.06 -16.88
C VAL A 158 -3.88 -3.09 -17.29
N GLU A 159 -3.94 -3.52 -18.54
CA GLU A 159 -2.97 -4.46 -19.08
C GLU A 159 -1.61 -3.76 -19.27
N GLY A 160 -0.52 -4.45 -18.94
CA GLY A 160 0.83 -3.93 -19.13
C GLY A 160 1.27 -2.86 -18.13
N ILE A 161 0.46 -2.56 -17.10
CA ILE A 161 0.81 -1.60 -16.04
C ILE A 161 0.71 -2.25 -14.67
N ALA A 162 1.73 -2.05 -13.83
CA ALA A 162 1.72 -2.41 -12.42
C ALA A 162 1.64 -1.15 -11.56
N PHE A 163 0.66 -1.05 -10.68
CA PHE A 163 0.63 0.03 -9.69
C PHE A 163 1.41 -0.38 -8.44
N ARG A 164 2.29 0.51 -7.97
CA ARG A 164 3.06 0.32 -6.74
C ARG A 164 2.72 1.44 -5.75
N PHE A 165 2.40 1.04 -4.53
CA PHE A 165 2.21 1.99 -3.45
C PHE A 165 3.55 2.48 -2.91
N LEU A 166 3.63 3.78 -2.64
CA LEU A 166 4.69 4.39 -1.88
C LEU A 166 4.13 4.75 -0.49
N PRO A 167 4.42 3.93 0.54
CA PRO A 167 3.90 4.13 1.89
C PRO A 167 4.55 5.33 2.57
N ASP A 168 3.86 5.90 3.55
CA ASP A 168 4.42 6.94 4.41
C ASP A 168 5.63 6.36 5.20
N PRO A 169 6.84 6.94 5.08
CA PRO A 169 8.02 6.47 5.81
C PRO A 169 7.88 6.57 7.34
N VAL A 170 7.04 7.48 7.86
CA VAL A 170 6.71 7.54 9.29
C VAL A 170 5.96 6.27 9.69
N GLN A 171 4.98 5.86 8.91
CA GLN A 171 4.18 4.67 9.20
C GLN A 171 4.97 3.37 9.04
N ILE A 172 5.94 3.34 8.11
CA ILE A 172 6.89 2.23 8.01
C ILE A 172 7.72 2.10 9.29
N ARG A 173 8.26 3.22 9.82
CA ARG A 173 8.98 3.19 11.10
C ARG A 173 8.09 2.73 12.24
N ASN A 174 6.88 3.28 12.33
CA ASN A 174 5.88 2.89 13.32
C ASN A 174 5.58 1.38 13.26
N ALA A 175 5.39 0.82 12.07
CA ALA A 175 5.11 -0.59 11.86
C ALA A 175 6.28 -1.51 12.27
N LEU A 176 7.52 -1.08 12.02
CA LEU A 176 8.71 -1.82 12.39
C LEU A 176 8.90 -1.93 13.91
N GLU A 177 8.36 -1.01 14.71
CA GLU A 177 8.37 -1.13 16.18
C GLU A 177 7.61 -2.37 16.67
N PHE A 178 6.63 -2.86 15.88
CA PHE A 178 5.82 -4.04 16.20
C PHE A 178 6.40 -5.34 15.66
N LYS A 179 7.45 -5.28 14.84
CA LYS A 179 8.11 -6.46 14.27
C LYS A 179 9.20 -6.94 15.23
N SER A 180 9.01 -8.09 15.85
CA SER A 180 9.97 -8.64 16.81
C SER A 180 11.26 -9.10 16.12
N ALA A 181 12.39 -8.52 16.53
CA ALA A 181 13.78 -8.95 16.30
C ALA A 181 14.29 -9.11 14.86
N ASP A 182 13.44 -9.38 13.88
CA ASP A 182 13.82 -9.46 12.47
C ASP A 182 13.81 -8.07 11.86
N ARG A 183 15.00 -7.46 11.74
CA ARG A 183 15.20 -6.12 11.17
C ARG A 183 15.00 -6.07 9.65
N SER A 184 14.27 -7.03 9.08
CA SER A 184 13.89 -7.02 7.68
C SER A 184 12.90 -5.90 7.41
N ALA A 185 13.03 -5.25 6.24
CA ALA A 185 12.17 -4.14 5.84
C ALA A 185 10.67 -4.52 5.94
N PHE A 186 9.83 -3.53 6.16
CA PHE A 186 8.38 -3.73 6.10
C PHE A 186 7.97 -3.85 4.64
N ASP A 187 7.23 -4.92 4.31
CA ASP A 187 6.77 -5.18 2.95
C ASP A 187 5.30 -4.75 2.81
N GLY A 188 5.03 -3.88 1.84
CA GLY A 188 3.71 -3.29 1.59
C GLY A 188 3.40 -2.03 2.42
N VAL A 189 2.12 -1.64 2.41
CA VAL A 189 1.63 -0.45 3.12
C VAL A 189 1.17 -0.82 4.52
N PRO A 190 1.74 -0.25 5.59
CA PRO A 190 1.30 -0.53 6.95
C PRO A 190 -0.14 -0.13 7.20
N VAL A 191 -0.86 -1.00 7.90
CA VAL A 191 -2.18 -0.73 8.47
C VAL A 191 -2.24 -1.22 9.91
N PHE A 192 -3.04 -0.54 10.72
CA PHE A 192 -3.13 -0.72 12.17
C PHE A 192 -4.55 -1.07 12.58
N GLN A 193 -4.70 -2.02 13.50
CA GLN A 193 -5.99 -2.50 13.99
C GLN A 193 -5.95 -2.72 15.51
N SER A 194 -7.11 -2.59 16.17
CA SER A 194 -7.29 -3.01 17.56
C SER A 194 -8.67 -3.60 17.79
N ASP A 195 -8.73 -4.70 18.54
CA ASP A 195 -9.99 -5.36 18.93
C ASP A 195 -10.84 -4.49 19.86
N LEU A 196 -10.22 -3.51 20.54
CA LEU A 196 -10.91 -2.60 21.46
C LEU A 196 -11.75 -1.53 20.74
N LEU A 197 -11.54 -1.33 19.44
CA LEU A 197 -12.26 -0.35 18.63
C LEU A 197 -13.38 -0.97 17.77
N VAL A 198 -13.61 -2.28 17.89
CA VAL A 198 -14.69 -2.97 17.20
C VAL A 198 -16.04 -2.42 17.68
N MET A 199 -16.88 -2.02 16.73
CA MET A 199 -18.19 -1.46 16.99
C MET A 199 -19.31 -2.35 16.46
N LYS A 200 -20.49 -2.25 17.07
CA LYS A 200 -21.73 -2.82 16.54
C LYS A 200 -22.75 -1.71 16.34
N LYS A 201 -23.32 -1.61 15.14
CA LYS A 201 -24.36 -0.63 14.80
C LYS A 201 -25.35 -1.26 13.83
N LYS A 202 -26.66 -1.11 14.11
CA LYS A 202 -27.75 -1.66 13.26
C LYS A 202 -27.56 -3.14 12.91
N ASN A 203 -27.24 -3.98 13.90
CA ASN A 203 -26.97 -5.41 13.73
C ASN A 203 -25.78 -5.76 12.80
N LYS A 204 -24.95 -4.78 12.43
CA LYS A 204 -23.68 -4.99 11.71
C LYS A 204 -22.50 -4.68 12.62
N ARG A 205 -21.46 -5.52 12.52
CA ARG A 205 -20.15 -5.31 13.18
C ARG A 205 -19.25 -4.50 12.24
N TYR A 206 -18.45 -3.62 12.82
CA TYR A 206 -17.46 -2.82 12.11
C TYR A 206 -16.11 -2.97 12.81
N CYS A 207 -15.11 -3.38 12.04
CA CYS A 207 -13.73 -3.58 12.46
C CYS A 207 -12.87 -2.51 11.77
N PRO A 208 -12.59 -1.37 12.43
CA PRO A 208 -11.86 -0.28 11.80
C PRO A 208 -10.38 -0.61 11.62
N ILE A 209 -9.86 -0.31 10.43
CA ILE A 209 -8.44 -0.42 10.06
C ILE A 209 -7.92 0.98 9.76
N TYR A 210 -6.80 1.37 10.37
CA TYR A 210 -6.21 2.70 10.25
C TYR A 210 -4.94 2.66 9.42
N PHE A 211 -4.70 3.69 8.60
CA PHE A 211 -3.45 3.85 7.85
C PHE A 211 -2.34 4.54 8.66
N THR A 212 -2.70 5.20 9.77
CA THR A 212 -1.75 5.91 10.64
C THR A 212 -1.83 5.37 12.06
N LYS A 213 -0.68 5.22 12.70
CA LYS A 213 -0.58 4.81 14.11
C LYS A 213 -1.20 5.87 15.03
N GLU A 214 -1.02 7.14 14.68
CA GLU A 214 -1.45 8.27 15.49
C GLU A 214 -2.99 8.33 15.61
N ASP A 215 -3.72 8.02 14.52
CA ASP A 215 -5.18 8.01 14.55
C ASP A 215 -5.73 6.88 15.44
N ILE A 216 -5.16 5.67 15.35
CA ILE A 216 -5.61 4.56 16.20
C ILE A 216 -5.27 4.78 17.68
N GLU A 217 -4.09 5.32 17.99
CA GLU A 217 -3.71 5.65 19.38
C GLU A 217 -4.62 6.71 19.97
N LYS A 218 -4.96 7.74 19.18
CA LYS A 218 -5.92 8.77 19.57
C LYS A 218 -7.29 8.18 19.88
N GLU A 219 -7.80 7.26 19.09
CA GLU A 219 -9.10 6.64 19.35
C GLU A 219 -9.05 5.68 20.55
N LEU A 220 -7.97 4.90 20.70
CA LEU A 220 -7.78 4.03 21.88
C LEU A 220 -7.67 4.81 23.18
N SER A 221 -7.08 6.01 23.17
CA SER A 221 -6.98 6.88 24.35
C SER A 221 -8.34 7.27 24.93
N LYS A 222 -9.40 7.28 24.11
CA LYS A 222 -10.78 7.58 24.52
C LYS A 222 -11.49 6.37 25.13
N VAL A 223 -10.98 5.16 24.90
CA VAL A 223 -11.60 3.93 25.39
C VAL A 223 -11.20 3.70 26.85
N SER A 224 -12.14 3.86 27.77
CA SER A 224 -11.91 3.77 29.23
C SER A 224 -11.40 2.41 29.74
N ARG A 225 -11.31 1.39 28.87
CA ARG A 225 -10.72 0.08 29.20
C ARG A 225 -9.21 0.06 29.07
N VAL A 226 -8.63 0.96 28.27
CA VAL A 226 -7.18 1.06 28.04
C VAL A 226 -6.46 1.77 29.19
N SER A 227 -7.19 2.59 29.98
CA SER A 227 -6.65 3.34 31.13
C SER A 227 -6.38 2.50 32.39
N ARG A 228 -6.59 1.17 32.36
CA ARG A 228 -6.34 0.26 33.50
C ARG A 228 -5.23 -0.78 33.26
N GLY A 229 -4.52 -0.73 32.12
CA GLY A 229 -3.50 -1.71 31.73
C GLY A 229 -2.27 -1.08 31.07
N PRO A 230 -1.25 -1.88 30.72
CA PRO A 230 -0.01 -1.37 30.17
C PRO A 230 -0.23 -0.80 28.75
N GLY A 231 0.43 0.33 28.46
CA GLY A 231 0.49 1.14 27.22
C GLY A 231 -0.50 0.87 26.07
N VAL A 232 -1.13 1.94 25.56
CA VAL A 232 -2.03 1.95 24.37
C VAL A 232 -1.54 1.08 23.21
N SER A 233 -0.23 1.13 22.92
CA SER A 233 0.39 0.41 21.82
C SER A 233 0.37 -1.12 21.96
N GLN A 234 0.20 -1.69 23.16
CA GLN A 234 0.09 -3.15 23.33
C GLN A 234 -1.17 -3.76 22.72
N HIS A 235 -2.18 -2.93 22.47
CA HIS A 235 -3.45 -3.34 21.88
C HIS A 235 -3.52 -3.10 20.37
N ILE A 236 -2.40 -2.71 19.74
CA ILE A 236 -2.33 -2.44 18.30
C ILE A 236 -1.68 -3.63 17.61
N MET A 237 -2.35 -4.10 16.57
CA MET A 237 -1.85 -5.09 15.62
C MET A 237 -1.49 -4.39 14.31
N VAL A 238 -0.42 -4.85 13.67
CA VAL A 238 0.08 -4.32 12.40
C VAL A 238 -0.07 -5.37 11.30
N GLY A 239 -0.56 -4.95 10.14
CA GLY A 239 -0.59 -5.76 8.92
C GLY A 239 -0.19 -4.92 7.70
N SER A 240 -0.08 -5.56 6.54
CA SER A 240 0.05 -4.86 5.25
C SER A 240 -1.31 -4.75 4.56
N LEU A 241 -1.56 -3.63 3.89
CA LEU A 241 -2.78 -3.40 3.11
C LEU A 241 -2.97 -4.51 2.06
N GLU A 242 -1.91 -4.86 1.35
CA GLU A 242 -1.91 -5.85 0.29
C GLU A 242 -2.30 -7.23 0.79
N ASP A 243 -1.82 -7.65 1.97
CA ASP A 243 -2.21 -8.92 2.57
C ASP A 243 -3.65 -8.89 3.08
N VAL A 244 -4.11 -7.76 3.64
CA VAL A 244 -5.50 -7.59 4.07
C VAL A 244 -6.43 -7.69 2.87
N LEU A 245 -6.15 -6.99 1.77
CA LEU A 245 -6.95 -7.03 0.55
C LEU A 245 -6.99 -8.44 -0.05
N ARG A 246 -5.82 -9.10 -0.17
CA ARG A 246 -5.76 -10.49 -0.64
C ARG A 246 -6.60 -11.41 0.22
N LYS A 247 -6.56 -11.26 1.55
CA LYS A 247 -7.38 -12.06 2.46
C LYS A 247 -8.86 -11.74 2.33
N MET A 248 -9.25 -10.49 2.17
CA MET A 248 -10.64 -10.12 1.92
C MET A 248 -11.17 -10.79 0.64
N GLU A 249 -10.41 -10.79 -0.45
CA GLU A 249 -10.80 -11.43 -1.71
C GLU A 249 -10.95 -12.95 -1.61
N LEU A 250 -10.03 -13.61 -0.89
CA LEU A 250 -9.99 -15.07 -0.75
C LEU A 250 -10.94 -15.62 0.31
N SER A 251 -11.46 -14.78 1.20
CA SER A 251 -12.27 -15.22 2.33
C SER A 251 -13.72 -15.51 1.94
N GLU A 252 -14.29 -16.50 2.62
CA GLU A 252 -15.70 -16.86 2.49
C GLU A 252 -16.58 -15.79 3.16
N LYS A 253 -17.84 -15.67 2.72
CA LYS A 253 -18.84 -14.86 3.42
C LYS A 253 -19.05 -15.36 4.86
N ASN A 254 -19.36 -14.45 5.77
CA ASN A 254 -19.55 -14.65 7.22
C ASN A 254 -18.26 -14.96 8.01
N SER A 255 -17.09 -14.73 7.41
CA SER A 255 -15.78 -14.93 8.06
C SER A 255 -15.33 -13.74 8.91
N GLY A 256 -16.06 -12.61 8.85
CA GLY A 256 -15.73 -11.37 9.57
C GLY A 256 -14.85 -10.41 8.77
N TRP A 257 -14.34 -10.84 7.60
CA TRP A 257 -13.58 -9.96 6.69
C TRP A 257 -14.48 -8.92 6.01
N GLU A 258 -15.79 -9.14 5.95
CA GLU A 258 -16.79 -8.17 5.49
C GLU A 258 -17.10 -7.06 6.50
N ASP A 259 -16.68 -7.23 7.75
CA ASP A 259 -16.87 -6.24 8.81
C ASP A 259 -15.77 -5.17 8.77
N LEU A 260 -14.70 -5.39 8.00
CA LEU A 260 -13.59 -4.47 7.91
C LEU A 260 -13.98 -3.17 7.21
N ILE A 261 -13.53 -2.05 7.79
CA ILE A 261 -13.68 -0.72 7.22
C ILE A 261 -12.37 0.04 7.36
N PHE A 262 -11.86 0.56 6.24
CA PHE A 262 -10.65 1.36 6.26
C PHE A 262 -10.99 2.80 6.64
N ILE A 263 -10.27 3.36 7.61
CA ILE A 263 -10.47 4.72 8.10
C ILE A 263 -9.46 5.63 7.42
N PRO A 264 -9.90 6.60 6.60
CA PRO A 264 -8.99 7.52 5.92
C PRO A 264 -8.15 8.31 6.93
N PRO A 265 -6.87 8.60 6.62
CA PRO A 265 -6.00 9.39 7.52
C PRO A 265 -6.66 10.69 7.98
N GLY A 266 -6.59 10.98 9.28
CA GLY A 266 -7.14 12.17 9.91
C GLY A 266 -8.67 12.18 10.08
N LYS A 267 -9.40 11.18 9.57
CA LYS A 267 -10.85 11.07 9.80
C LYS A 267 -11.17 10.31 11.08
N SER A 268 -12.21 10.75 11.77
CA SER A 268 -12.78 9.97 12.87
C SER A 268 -13.56 8.76 12.32
N TYR A 269 -13.25 7.58 12.85
CA TYR A 269 -13.93 6.34 12.45
C TYR A 269 -15.45 6.39 12.68
N SER A 270 -15.91 7.04 13.75
CA SER A 270 -17.33 7.20 14.05
C SER A 270 -18.07 8.02 12.99
N GLN A 271 -17.44 9.09 12.49
CA GLN A 271 -18.00 9.91 11.41
C GLN A 271 -17.95 9.15 10.08
N HIS A 272 -16.82 8.51 9.77
CA HIS A 272 -16.66 7.79 8.52
C HIS A 272 -17.66 6.64 8.37
N ILE A 273 -17.88 5.85 9.43
CA ILE A 273 -18.91 4.80 9.44
C ILE A 273 -20.31 5.39 9.21
N GLN A 274 -20.61 6.58 9.73
CA GLN A 274 -21.90 7.22 9.46
C GLN A 274 -22.07 7.61 8.00
N ASP A 275 -21.01 8.12 7.37
CA ASP A 275 -21.04 8.52 5.98
C ASP A 275 -21.21 7.30 5.06
N VAL A 276 -20.46 6.22 5.33
CA VAL A 276 -20.54 4.96 4.57
C VAL A 276 -21.91 4.26 4.75
N VAL A 277 -22.57 4.41 5.90
CA VAL A 277 -23.92 3.85 6.13
C VAL A 277 -25.02 4.68 5.43
N LYS A 278 -24.75 5.94 5.09
CA LYS A 278 -25.71 6.83 4.40
C LYS A 278 -25.58 6.78 2.88
N ALA A 279 -24.39 6.44 2.36
CA ALA A 279 -24.11 6.23 0.95
C ALA A 279 -24.70 4.92 0.42
#